data_AF-A0A922YQ69-F1
#
_entry.id   AF-A0A922YQ69-F1
#
_cell.length_a   1.000
_cell.length_b   1.000
_cell.length_c   1.000
_cell.angle_alpha   90.00
_cell.angle_beta   90.00
_cell.angle_gamma   90.00
#
_symmetry.space_group_name_H-M   'P 1'
#
loop_
_entity.id
_entity.type
_entity.pdbx_description
1 polymer ?
#
loop_
_entity_poly.entity_id
_entity_poly.type
_entity_poly.pdbx_seq_one_letter_code
_entity_poly.pdbx_strand_id
1 'polypeptide(L)'
;MECIIHKKIKSSMQSGVALQKKNWFLSIQSSAQNNMDQGIILKFNSLDDAVCYAQKNKFDFKIVEPPISHIIRRNYADNFTKKN
;
A
#
# COMPACT_ATOMS: atom_id res chain seq x y z
N MET A 1 -20.58 5.44 -1.31
CA MET A 1 -19.72 4.68 -0.39
C MET A 1 -18.30 5.00 -0.76
N GLU A 2 -17.50 5.46 0.19
CA GLU A 2 -16.12 5.85 -0.06
C GLU A 2 -15.20 4.66 0.17
N CYS A 3 -14.24 4.45 -0.73
CA CYS A 3 -13.25 3.40 -0.60
C CYS A 3 -11.83 3.92 -0.84
N ILE A 4 -10.87 3.24 -0.22
CA ILE A 4 -9.45 3.54 -0.38
C ILE A 4 -8.81 2.37 -1.10
N ILE A 5 -8.15 2.67 -2.22
CA ILE A 5 -7.29 1.73 -2.93
C ILE A 5 -5.84 2.04 -2.53
N HIS A 6 -5.17 1.07 -1.92
CA HIS A 6 -3.82 1.28 -1.41
C HIS A 6 -2.96 0.01 -1.50
N LYS A 7 -1.65 0.20 -1.43
CA LYS A 7 -0.70 -0.88 -1.13
C LYS A 7 -0.46 -0.96 0.38
N LYS A 8 -0.10 -2.14 0.89
CA LYS A 8 0.39 -2.27 2.27
C LYS A 8 1.75 -1.60 2.40
N ILE A 9 1.99 -0.94 3.52
CA ILE A 9 3.30 -0.36 3.85
C ILE A 9 4.13 -1.41 4.61
N LYS A 10 5.45 -1.37 4.44
CA LYS A 10 6.38 -2.19 5.22
C LYS A 10 6.24 -1.88 6.72
N SER A 11 6.18 -2.92 7.57
CA SER A 11 6.25 -2.71 9.02
C SER A 11 7.63 -2.23 9.42
N SER A 12 7.70 -1.20 10.28
CA SER A 12 8.95 -0.64 10.78
C SER A 12 9.85 -1.69 11.45
N MET A 13 9.24 -2.65 12.15
CA MET A 13 9.94 -3.67 12.92
C MET A 13 10.40 -4.88 12.10
N GLN A 14 9.87 -5.06 10.87
CA GLN A 14 10.07 -6.28 10.08
C GLN A 14 10.83 -5.95 8.79
N SER A 15 11.86 -6.72 8.47
CA SER A 15 12.72 -6.45 7.31
C SER A 15 12.05 -6.75 5.96
N GLY A 16 11.07 -7.67 5.92
CA GLY A 16 10.44 -8.16 4.69
C GLY A 16 9.58 -7.14 3.95
N VAL A 17 9.65 -7.14 2.61
CA VAL A 17 8.95 -6.18 1.72
C VAL A 17 8.01 -6.84 0.70
N ALA A 18 7.90 -8.17 0.70
CA ALA A 18 7.15 -8.91 -0.33
C ALA A 18 5.67 -8.48 -0.42
N LEU A 19 5.03 -8.26 0.73
CA LEU A 19 3.62 -7.90 0.81
C LEU A 19 3.31 -6.51 0.23
N GLN A 20 4.24 -5.56 0.34
CA GLN A 20 4.09 -4.20 -0.20
C GLN A 20 4.13 -4.19 -1.73
N LYS A 21 4.94 -5.05 -2.36
CA LYS A 21 5.16 -5.04 -3.81
C LYS A 21 4.05 -5.75 -4.59
N LYS A 22 3.41 -6.76 -3.97
CA LYS A 22 2.66 -7.78 -4.71
C LYS A 22 1.22 -7.41 -5.05
N ASN A 23 0.45 -6.87 -4.09
CA ASN A 23 -1.00 -6.75 -4.26
C ASN A 23 -1.50 -5.36 -3.90
N TRP A 24 -2.59 -4.97 -4.54
CA TRP A 24 -3.42 -3.82 -4.19
C TRP A 24 -4.56 -4.26 -3.29
N PHE A 25 -4.98 -3.37 -2.39
CA PHE A 25 -6.07 -3.62 -1.47
C PHE A 25 -7.10 -2.50 -1.61
N LEU A 26 -8.37 -2.87 -1.60
CA LEU A 26 -9.50 -1.95 -1.53
C LEU A 26 -10.17 -2.13 -0.18
N SER A 27 -10.21 -1.07 0.62
CA SER A 27 -10.91 -1.01 1.90
C SER A 27 -12.09 -0.05 1.81
N ILE A 28 -13.23 -0.44 2.38
CA ILE A 28 -14.42 0.40 2.43
C ILE A 28 -14.35 1.25 3.69
N GLN A 29 -14.53 2.57 3.54
CA GLN A 29 -14.58 3.50 4.66
C GLN A 29 -16.05 3.83 4.95
N SER A 30 -16.60 3.17 5.96
CA SER A 30 -17.95 3.47 6.46
C SER A 30 -17.85 4.21 7.80
N SER A 31 -18.49 5.38 7.87
CA SER A 31 -18.54 6.22 9.07
C SER A 31 -19.45 5.68 10.17
N ALA A 32 -20.38 4.78 9.84
CA ALA A 32 -21.31 4.21 10.82
C ALA A 32 -20.73 2.95 11.48
N GLN A 33 -20.71 2.94 12.83
CA GLN A 33 -20.13 1.89 13.70
C GLN A 33 -20.78 0.49 13.59
N ASN A 34 -21.93 0.36 12.91
CA ASN A 34 -22.76 -0.86 12.95
C ASN A 34 -22.91 -1.58 11.59
N ASN A 35 -22.11 -1.23 10.58
CA ASN A 35 -22.21 -1.88 9.27
C ASN A 35 -21.26 -3.09 9.19
N MET A 36 -21.78 -4.26 8.79
CA MET A 36 -21.00 -5.49 8.52
C MET A 36 -19.85 -5.25 7.52
N ASP A 37 -19.97 -4.21 6.70
CA ASP A 37 -19.05 -3.90 5.61
C ASP A 37 -17.69 -3.34 6.09
N GLN A 38 -17.54 -2.94 7.36
CA GLN A 38 -16.28 -2.38 7.90
C GLN A 38 -15.10 -3.38 7.88
N GLY A 39 -15.37 -4.68 7.77
CA GLY A 39 -14.32 -5.71 7.71
C GLY A 39 -13.89 -6.12 6.31
N ILE A 40 -14.50 -5.59 5.25
CA ILE A 40 -14.28 -6.09 3.89
C ILE A 40 -13.02 -5.44 3.30
N ILE A 41 -11.98 -6.26 3.15
CA ILE A 41 -10.75 -5.90 2.43
C ILE A 41 -10.62 -6.82 1.23
N LEU A 42 -10.73 -6.24 0.03
CA LEU A 42 -10.55 -6.97 -1.22
C LEU A 42 -9.11 -6.86 -1.70
N LYS A 43 -8.60 -7.93 -2.30
CA LYS A 43 -7.22 -8.05 -2.77
C LYS A 43 -7.19 -8.18 -4.28
N PHE A 44 -6.37 -7.36 -4.93
CA PHE A 44 -6.20 -7.29 -6.37
C PHE A 44 -4.73 -7.41 -6.76
N ASN A 45 -4.48 -7.91 -7.97
CA ASN A 45 -3.12 -8.05 -8.51
C ASN A 45 -2.67 -6.74 -9.20
N SER A 46 -3.57 -6.08 -9.94
CA SER A 46 -3.32 -4.80 -10.59
C SER A 46 -4.08 -3.65 -9.92
N LEU A 47 -3.59 -2.41 -10.13
CA LEU A 47 -4.35 -1.20 -9.79
C LEU A 47 -5.61 -1.10 -10.66
N ASP A 48 -5.47 -1.44 -11.94
CA ASP A 48 -6.56 -1.37 -12.93
C ASP A 48 -7.74 -2.25 -12.52
N ASP A 49 -7.49 -3.49 -12.07
CA ASP A 49 -8.53 -4.40 -11.58
C ASP A 49 -9.32 -3.78 -10.40
N ALA A 50 -8.62 -3.14 -9.47
CA ALA A 50 -9.23 -2.51 -8.30
C ALA A 50 -10.07 -1.29 -8.70
N VAL A 51 -9.57 -0.46 -9.62
CA VAL A 51 -10.28 0.71 -10.15
C VAL A 51 -11.51 0.29 -10.96
N CYS A 52 -11.38 -0.71 -11.83
CA CYS A 52 -12.47 -1.27 -12.62
C CYS A 52 -13.57 -1.82 -11.71
N TYR A 53 -13.21 -2.52 -10.63
CA TYR A 53 -14.17 -2.99 -9.64
C TYR A 53 -14.88 -1.83 -8.92
N ALA A 54 -14.14 -0.81 -8.47
CA ALA A 54 -14.73 0.36 -7.80
C ALA A 54 -15.70 1.11 -8.73
N GLN A 55 -15.33 1.31 -10.00
CA GLN A 55 -16.16 1.97 -11.01
C GLN A 55 -17.43 1.16 -11.33
N LYS A 56 -17.32 -0.17 -11.50
CA LYS A 56 -18.48 -1.04 -11.74
C LYS A 56 -19.52 -0.96 -10.62
N ASN A 57 -19.05 -0.85 -9.38
CA ASN A 57 -19.91 -0.73 -8.20
C ASN A 57 -20.28 0.73 -7.85
N LYS A 58 -19.82 1.72 -8.64
CA LYS A 58 -20.07 3.15 -8.43
C LYS A 58 -19.64 3.65 -7.04
N PHE A 59 -18.49 3.16 -6.57
CA PHE A 59 -17.88 3.64 -5.33
C PHE A 59 -17.01 4.85 -5.61
N ASP A 60 -17.07 5.84 -4.71
CA ASP A 60 -16.14 6.97 -4.72
C ASP A 60 -14.81 6.46 -4.17
N PHE A 61 -13.73 6.57 -4.95
CA PHE A 61 -12.46 5.96 -4.57
C PHE A 61 -11.31 6.95 -4.51
N LYS A 62 -10.39 6.73 -3.57
CA LYS A 62 -9.11 7.43 -3.47
C LYS A 62 -7.96 6.45 -3.64
N ILE A 63 -7.02 6.79 -4.51
CA ILE A 63 -5.78 6.01 -4.72
C ILE A 63 -4.69 6.57 -3.80
N VAL A 64 -4.08 5.70 -3.00
CA VAL A 64 -2.95 6.04 -2.12
C VAL A 64 -1.73 5.23 -2.54
N GLU A 65 -0.74 5.91 -3.10
CA GLU A 65 0.52 5.30 -3.50
C GLU A 65 1.46 5.11 -2.30
N PRO A 66 2.23 3.99 -2.28
CA PRO A 66 3.22 3.80 -1.22
C PRO A 66 4.40 4.77 -1.39
N PRO A 67 5.07 5.14 -0.28
CA PRO A 67 6.27 5.95 -0.35
C PRO A 67 7.39 5.23 -1.11
N ILE A 68 8.08 5.97 -1.98
CA ILE A 68 9.20 5.46 -2.79
C ILE A 68 10.44 5.34 -1.89
N SER A 69 11.07 4.17 -1.90
CA SER A 69 12.35 3.95 -1.23
C SER A 69 13.51 4.35 -2.13
N HIS A 70 14.39 5.22 -1.65
CA HIS A 70 15.59 5.63 -2.38
C HIS A 70 16.69 4.56 -2.30
N ILE A 71 17.40 4.34 -3.41
CA ILE A 71 18.57 3.47 -3.47
C ILE A 71 19.77 4.27 -2.94
N ILE A 72 20.26 3.89 -1.77
CA ILE A 72 21.49 4.46 -1.20
C ILE A 72 22.65 3.57 -1.61
N ARG A 73 23.61 4.12 -2.36
CA ARG A 73 24.87 3.42 -2.65
C ARG A 73 25.66 3.31 -1.36
N ARG A 74 26.01 2.09 -0.97
CA ARG A 74 26.83 1.79 0.20
C ARG A 74 27.95 0.87 -0.25
N ASN A 75 29.17 1.18 0.16
CA ASN A 75 30.34 0.35 -0.07
C ASN A 75 31.03 0.10 1.27
N TYR A 76 31.51 -1.12 1.49
CA TYR A 76 32.14 -1.50 2.74
C TYR A 76 33.49 -0.79 2.94
N ALA A 77 34.23 -0.52 1.86
CA ALA A 77 35.52 0.17 1.94
C ALA A 77 35.37 1.63 2.42
N ASP A 78 34.25 2.28 2.08
CA ASP A 78 33.94 3.65 2.52
C ASP A 78 33.84 3.76 4.05
N ASN A 79 33.58 2.65 4.75
CA ASN A 79 33.56 2.63 6.22
C ASN A 79 34.96 2.86 6.83
N PHE A 80 36.04 2.62 6.09
CA PHE A 80 37.43 2.66 6.58
C PHE A 80 38.25 3.85 6.08
N THR A 81 37.69 4.70 5.22
CA THR A 81 38.40 5.91 4.78
C THR A 81 38.57 6.88 5.95
N LYS A 82 39.81 7.29 6.23
CA LYS A 82 40.10 8.31 7.25
C LYS A 82 39.42 9.61 6.84
N LYS A 83 38.46 10.07 7.65
CA LYS A 83 37.89 11.40 7.48
C LYS A 83 38.96 12.42 7.84
N ASN A 84 39.37 13.22 6.87
CA ASN A 84 40.18 14.41 7.11
C ASN A 84 39.30 15.56 7.59
#